data_AF-A0A7C1A5J9-F1
#
_entry.id   AF-A0A7C1A5J9-F1
#
_cell.length_a   1.000
_cell.length_b   1.000
_cell.length_c   1.000
_cell.angle_alpha   90.00
_cell.angle_beta   90.00
_cell.angle_gamma   90.00
#
_symmetry.space_group_name_H-M   'P 1'
#
loop_
_entity.id
_entity.type
_entity.pdbx_description
1 polymer ?
#
loop_
_entity_poly.entity_id
_entity_poly.type
_entity_poly.pdbx_seq_one_letter_code
_entity_poly.pdbx_strand_id
1 'polypeptide(L)'
;MSDVSEIPEQVGELIDLSKQYLREQTIEPAKRLGRVAGMGLGAAVLFSIGALLLAVAGTRSLIRVLPDGDLWSALGLFISAIVLSGIAGLIMWRATR
;
A
#
# COMPACT_ATOMS: atom_id res chain seq x y z
N MET A 1 -22.20 -46.69 -34.83
CA MET A 1 -20.96 -46.23 -35.47
C MET A 1 -20.64 -44.90 -34.83
N SER A 2 -19.62 -44.86 -33.96
CA SER A 2 -19.14 -43.64 -33.34
C SER A 2 -18.53 -42.76 -34.43
N ASP A 3 -19.09 -41.56 -34.57
CA ASP A 3 -18.73 -40.59 -35.59
C ASP A 3 -17.32 -40.08 -35.30
N VAL A 4 -16.39 -40.28 -36.25
CA VAL A 4 -14.97 -39.93 -36.11
C VAL A 4 -14.79 -38.41 -35.98
N SER A 5 -15.85 -37.64 -36.23
CA SER A 5 -15.93 -36.19 -36.03
C SER A 5 -16.13 -35.76 -34.56
N GLU A 6 -16.54 -36.64 -33.64
CA GLU A 6 -16.76 -36.30 -32.22
C GLU A 6 -15.45 -36.11 -31.44
N ILE A 7 -14.37 -36.78 -31.85
CA ILE A 7 -13.06 -36.70 -31.18
C ILE A 7 -12.46 -35.28 -31.25
N PRO A 8 -12.39 -34.61 -32.42
CA PRO A 8 -11.91 -33.23 -32.48
C PRO A 8 -12.83 -32.23 -31.75
N GLU A 9 -14.13 -32.50 -31.67
CA GLU A 9 -15.09 -31.65 -30.94
C GLU A 9 -14.89 -31.76 -29.43
N GLN A 10 -14.73 -32.98 -28.89
CA GLN A 10 -14.45 -33.22 -27.46
C GLN A 10 -13.09 -32.63 -27.03
N VAL A 11 -12.06 -32.74 -27.89
CA VAL A 11 -10.76 -32.11 -27.62
C VAL A 11 -10.87 -30.59 -27.60
N GLY A 12 -11.68 -30.01 -28.50
CA GLY A 12 -11.98 -28.59 -28.50
C GLY A 12 -12.66 -28.14 -27.20
N GLU A 13 -13.64 -28.89 -26.74
CA GLU A 13 -14.37 -28.63 -25.48
C GLU A 13 -13.45 -28.73 -24.25
N LEU A 14 -12.57 -29.73 -24.20
CA LEU A 14 -11.55 -29.90 -23.15
C LEU A 14 -10.55 -28.73 -23.10
N ILE A 15 -10.12 -28.24 -24.27
CA ILE A 15 -9.24 -27.08 -24.38
C ILE A 15 -9.95 -25.82 -23.88
N ASP A 16 -11.23 -25.65 -24.23
CA ASP A 16 -11.99 -24.48 -23.83
C ASP A 16 -12.25 -24.46 -22.31
N LEU A 17 -12.62 -25.62 -21.74
CA LEU A 17 -12.73 -25.81 -20.29
C LEU A 17 -11.41 -25.53 -19.56
N SER A 18 -10.28 -26.02 -20.08
CA SER A 18 -8.95 -25.77 -19.51
C SER A 18 -8.59 -24.29 -19.52
N LYS A 19 -8.91 -23.59 -20.61
CA LYS A 19 -8.66 -22.16 -20.79
C LYS A 19 -9.54 -21.32 -19.86
N GLN A 20 -10.79 -21.73 -19.68
CA GLN A 20 -11.74 -21.10 -18.76
C GLN A 20 -11.27 -21.26 -17.31
N TYR A 21 -10.80 -22.45 -16.94
CA TYR A 21 -10.26 -22.72 -15.60
C TYR A 21 -9.02 -21.88 -15.30
N LEU A 22 -8.08 -21.77 -16.24
CA LEU A 22 -6.90 -20.91 -16.09
C LEU A 22 -7.29 -19.43 -15.93
N ARG A 23 -8.34 -18.98 -16.63
CA ARG A 23 -8.84 -17.61 -16.51
C ARG A 23 -9.45 -17.34 -15.13
N GLU A 24 -10.26 -18.26 -14.62
CA GLU A 24 -10.86 -18.17 -13.29
C GLU A 24 -9.83 -18.26 -12.17
N GLN A 25 -8.88 -19.20 -12.27
CA GLN A 25 -7.86 -19.41 -11.25
C GLN A 25 -6.74 -18.36 -11.24
N THR A 26 -6.49 -17.68 -12.36
CA THR A 26 -5.28 -16.84 -12.49
C THR A 26 -5.59 -15.39 -12.81
N ILE A 27 -6.40 -15.14 -13.84
CA ILE A 27 -6.60 -13.78 -14.38
C ILE A 27 -7.53 -12.98 -13.47
N GLU A 28 -8.62 -13.58 -13.01
CA GLU A 28 -9.56 -12.91 -12.12
C GLU A 28 -8.97 -12.58 -10.74
N PRO A 29 -8.27 -13.51 -10.05
CA PRO A 29 -7.60 -13.17 -8.80
C PRO A 29 -6.45 -12.18 -8.99
N ALA A 30 -5.68 -12.25 -10.08
CA ALA A 30 -4.64 -11.26 -10.38
C ALA A 30 -5.22 -9.86 -10.56
N LYS A 31 -6.38 -9.73 -11.24
CA LYS A 31 -7.05 -8.44 -11.43
C LYS A 31 -7.57 -7.87 -10.10
N ARG A 32 -8.09 -8.72 -9.21
CA ARG A 32 -8.53 -8.31 -7.87
C ARG A 32 -7.34 -7.87 -7.00
N LEU A 33 -6.25 -8.63 -6.99
CA LEU A 33 -5.00 -8.28 -6.32
C LEU A 33 -4.43 -6.96 -6.83
N GLY A 34 -4.36 -6.78 -8.16
CA GLY A 34 -3.87 -5.54 -8.76
C GLY A 34 -4.70 -4.31 -8.37
N ARG A 35 -6.03 -4.45 -8.27
CA ARG A 35 -6.91 -3.37 -7.82
C ARG A 35 -6.68 -3.02 -6.35
N VAL A 36 -6.58 -4.01 -5.48
CA VAL A 36 -6.33 -3.81 -4.04
C VAL A 36 -4.93 -3.23 -3.82
N ALA A 37 -3.91 -3.75 -4.48
CA ALA A 37 -2.55 -3.23 -4.41
C ALA A 37 -2.47 -1.80 -4.94
N GLY A 38 -3.14 -1.50 -6.06
CA GLY A 38 -3.21 -0.14 -6.60
C GLY A 38 -3.88 0.85 -5.64
N MET A 39 -5.00 0.47 -5.03
CA MET A 39 -5.64 1.28 -3.98
C MET A 39 -4.76 1.45 -2.74
N GLY A 40 -4.07 0.38 -2.31
CA GLY A 40 -3.15 0.41 -1.18
C GLY A 40 -1.96 1.34 -1.41
N LEU A 41 -1.35 1.28 -2.60
CA LEU A 41 -0.27 2.19 -2.99
C LEU A 41 -0.75 3.65 -3.05
N GLY A 42 -1.92 3.88 -3.67
CA GLY A 42 -2.51 5.22 -3.71
C GLY A 42 -2.75 5.78 -2.31
N ALA A 43 -3.36 4.99 -1.43
CA ALA A 43 -3.57 5.35 -0.03
C ALA A 43 -2.23 5.63 0.68
N ALA A 44 -1.23 4.77 0.51
CA ALA A 44 0.09 4.96 1.13
C ALA A 44 0.74 6.29 0.70
N VAL A 45 0.64 6.66 -0.57
CA VAL A 45 1.16 7.95 -1.06
C VAL A 45 0.42 9.12 -0.42
N LEU A 46 -0.92 9.09 -0.41
CA LEU A 46 -1.75 10.12 0.22
C LEU A 46 -1.45 10.27 1.72
N PHE A 47 -1.36 9.16 2.44
CA PHE A 47 -1.01 9.16 3.87
C PHE A 47 0.41 9.65 4.12
N SER A 48 1.38 9.29 3.27
CA SER A 48 2.75 9.78 3.36
C SER A 48 2.82 11.30 3.22
N ILE A 49 2.12 11.85 2.22
CA ILE A 49 2.03 13.32 2.02
C ILE A 49 1.40 13.98 3.26
N GLY A 50 0.28 13.45 3.76
CA GLY A 50 -0.38 13.97 4.95
C GLY A 50 0.53 13.93 6.19
N ALA A 51 1.25 12.83 6.40
CA ALA A 51 2.19 12.67 7.50
C ALA A 51 3.35 13.66 7.42
N LEU A 52 3.91 13.91 6.23
CA LEU A 52 4.96 14.91 6.04
C LEU A 52 4.46 16.32 6.33
N LEU A 53 3.28 16.68 5.83
CA LEU A 53 2.68 17.99 6.10
C LEU A 53 2.40 18.18 7.59
N LEU A 54 1.90 17.15 8.28
CA LEU A 54 1.69 17.17 9.72
C LEU A 54 3.02 17.29 10.48
N ALA A 55 4.07 16.61 10.06
CA ALA A 55 5.39 16.71 10.69
C ALA A 55 5.95 18.14 10.58
N VAL A 56 5.86 18.75 9.40
CA VAL A 56 6.30 20.13 9.17
C VAL A 56 5.45 21.11 9.98
N ALA A 57 4.12 20.99 9.91
CA ALA A 57 3.20 21.87 10.64
C ALA A 57 3.40 21.75 12.16
N GLY A 58 3.52 20.52 12.66
CA GLY A 58 3.76 20.23 14.07
C GLY A 58 5.06 20.87 14.56
N THR A 59 6.17 20.60 13.86
CA THR A 59 7.49 21.16 14.19
C THR A 59 7.46 22.70 14.15
N ARG A 60 6.85 23.29 13.11
CA ARG A 60 6.75 24.75 12.97
C ARG A 60 5.88 25.35 14.07
N SER A 61 4.78 24.71 14.44
CA SER A 61 3.90 25.16 15.52
C SER A 61 4.60 25.11 16.87
N LEU A 62 5.38 24.06 17.13
CA LEU A 62 6.14 23.90 18.36
C LEU A 62 7.17 25.03 18.50
N ILE A 63 7.98 25.26 17.46
CA ILE A 63 9.02 26.30 17.49
C ILE A 63 8.40 27.70 17.71
N ARG A 64 7.21 27.99 17.16
CA ARG A 64 6.53 29.28 17.38
C ARG A 64 6.09 29.54 18.81
N VAL A 65 5.87 28.50 19.60
CA VAL A 65 5.46 28.61 21.01
C VAL A 65 6.67 28.78 21.92
N LEU A 66 7.85 28.35 21.46
CA LEU A 66 9.09 28.50 22.22
C LEU A 66 9.58 29.96 22.19
N PRO A 67 10.32 30.41 23.22
CA PRO A 67 10.93 31.75 23.25
C PRO A 67 11.92 31.95 22.10
N ASP A 68 12.07 33.20 21.67
CA ASP A 68 13.05 33.58 20.65
C ASP A 68 14.49 33.27 21.11
N GLY A 69 15.21 32.49 20.30
CA GLY A 69 16.59 32.12 20.56
C GLY A 69 17.04 30.90 19.78
N ASP A 70 18.30 30.88 19.37
CA ASP A 70 18.88 29.79 18.57
C ASP A 70 18.87 28.46 19.34
N LEU A 71 19.20 28.50 20.62
CA LEU A 71 19.17 27.34 21.52
C LEU A 71 17.76 26.75 21.68
N TRP A 72 16.73 27.59 21.78
CA TRP A 72 15.34 27.15 21.89
C TRP A 72 14.84 26.51 20.59
N SER A 73 15.20 27.08 19.45
CA SER A 73 14.88 26.51 18.14
C SER A 73 15.53 25.14 17.94
N ALA A 74 16.81 25.00 18.33
CA ALA A 74 17.53 23.72 18.29
C ALA A 74 16.88 22.66 19.19
N LEU A 75 16.48 23.03 20.41
CA LEU A 75 15.73 22.13 21.31
C LEU A 75 14.38 21.72 20.72
N GLY A 76 13.63 22.65 20.11
CA GLY A 76 12.36 22.36 19.45
C GLY A 76 12.51 21.35 18.32
N LEU A 77 13.56 21.47 17.51
CA LEU A 77 13.89 20.50 16.45
C LEU A 77 14.27 19.13 17.04
N PHE A 78 15.07 19.10 18.11
CA PHE A 78 15.47 17.85 18.76
C PHE A 78 14.28 17.08 19.33
N ILE A 79 13.37 17.78 20.03
CA ILE A 79 12.14 17.18 20.56
C ILE A 79 11.27 16.67 19.41
N SER A 80 11.10 17.47 18.35
CA SER A 80 10.32 17.07 17.18
C SER A 80 10.89 15.81 16.51
N ALA A 81 12.21 15.71 16.39
CA ALA A 81 12.89 14.55 15.85
C ALA A 81 12.60 13.29 16.69
N ILE A 82 12.72 13.37 18.02
CA ILE A 82 12.42 12.25 18.93
C ILE A 82 10.96 11.82 18.80
N VAL A 83 10.02 12.77 18.79
CA VAL A 83 8.58 12.48 18.69
C VAL A 83 8.26 11.82 17.36
N LEU A 84 8.77 12.35 16.24
CA LEU A 84 8.54 11.77 14.91
C LEU A 84 9.14 10.37 14.79
N SER A 85 10.36 10.15 15.30
CA SER A 85 10.98 8.82 15.36
C SER A 85 10.16 7.85 16.22
N GLY A 86 9.65 8.31 17.37
CA GLY A 86 8.78 7.51 18.23
C GLY A 86 7.47 7.10 17.56
N ILE A 87 6.81 8.04 16.87
CA ILE A 87 5.59 7.77 16.11
C ILE A 87 5.86 6.78 14.98
N ALA A 88 6.93 6.99 14.19
CA ALA A 88 7.32 6.08 13.13
C ALA A 88 7.63 4.67 13.66
N GLY A 89 8.36 4.57 14.77
CA GLY A 89 8.64 3.31 15.45
C GLY A 89 7.39 2.60 15.94
N LEU A 90 6.44 3.34 16.52
CA LEU A 90 5.15 2.80 16.98
C LEU A 90 4.31 2.25 15.82
N ILE A 91 4.25 2.99 14.70
CA ILE A 91 3.55 2.56 13.49
C ILE A 91 4.19 1.27 12.96
N MET A 92 5.52 1.23 12.86
CA MET A 92 6.24 0.05 12.38
C MET A 92 6.03 -1.17 13.28
N TRP A 93 6.08 -0.98 14.60
CA TRP A 93 5.79 -2.03 15.58
C TRP A 93 4.36 -2.57 15.44
N ARG A 94 3.38 -1.69 15.22
CA ARG A 94 1.99 -2.09 14.99
C ARG A 94 1.80 -2.79 13.65
N ALA A 95 2.60 -2.45 12.63
CA ALA A 95 2.55 -3.12 11.33
C ALA A 95 3.18 -4.53 11.34
N THR A 96 4.02 -4.83 12.34
CA THR A 96 4.78 -6.10 12.43
C THR A 96 4.22 -7.07 13.48
N ARG A 97 3.25 -6.65 14.29
CA ARG A 97 2.45 -7.51 15.18
C ARG A 97 1.10 -7.84 14.56
#